data_AF-A0A9D8LCB3-F1
#
_entry.id   AF-A0A9D8LCB3-F1
#
_cell.length_a   1.000
_cell.length_b   1.000
_cell.length_c   1.000
_cell.angle_alpha   90.00
_cell.angle_beta   90.00
_cell.angle_gamma   90.00
#
_symmetry.space_group_name_H-M   'P 1'
#
loop_
_entity.id
_entity.type
_entity.pdbx_description
1 polymer ?
#
loop_
_entity_poly.entity_id
_entity_poly.type
_entity_poly.pdbx_seq_one_letter_code
_entity_poly.pdbx_strand_id
1 'polypeptide(L)'
;MNDVLKTKEGFMPRLGAVRNSLIMLSLGAALIAPGAMAQSSPTDIPGVLSVCAPVIKEEYQADRTRWGQCIAAVDAFVKHIGAPSDATNPIIADLVAELVKLYEEQYCPKADTELPIAIELAAQSSTDAVQQAQIIEISATIRDCGVFATAAIQTAPSASAF
;
A
#
# COMPACT_ATOMS: atom_id res chain seq x y z
N MET A 1 -17.38 -75.60 -5.13
CA MET A 1 -18.73 -76.05 -5.54
C MET A 1 -19.45 -74.84 -6.12
N ASN A 2 -19.81 -74.94 -7.41
CA ASN A 2 -20.76 -74.11 -8.20
C ASN A 2 -20.39 -72.62 -8.31
N ASP A 3 -19.83 -72.10 -9.40
CA ASP A 3 -20.09 -72.28 -10.85
C ASP A 3 -21.49 -71.84 -11.28
N VAL A 4 -21.56 -71.30 -12.51
CA VAL A 4 -22.74 -70.98 -13.34
C VAL A 4 -23.34 -69.55 -13.17
N LEU A 5 -23.44 -68.67 -14.19
CA LEU A 5 -22.95 -68.62 -15.58
C LEU A 5 -23.56 -67.35 -16.26
N LYS A 6 -22.82 -66.76 -17.21
CA LYS A 6 -23.32 -66.19 -18.50
C LYS A 6 -24.18 -64.89 -18.44
N THR A 7 -24.11 -63.91 -19.36
CA THR A 7 -23.72 -63.81 -20.78
C THR A 7 -23.54 -62.29 -21.03
N LYS A 8 -22.40 -61.78 -21.51
CA LYS A 8 -21.98 -61.64 -22.92
C LYS A 8 -22.92 -60.78 -23.80
N GLU A 9 -22.27 -59.94 -24.62
CA GLU A 9 -22.76 -59.27 -25.85
C GLU A 9 -23.56 -57.98 -25.61
N GLY A 10 -23.32 -56.84 -26.25
CA GLY A 10 -22.48 -56.48 -27.38
C GLY A 10 -22.94 -55.10 -27.89
N PHE A 11 -22.09 -54.44 -28.68
CA PHE A 11 -22.52 -53.62 -29.82
C PHE A 11 -23.42 -52.38 -29.55
N MET A 12 -22.79 -51.19 -29.48
CA MET A 12 -23.38 -49.93 -29.99
C MET A 12 -23.71 -50.10 -31.49
N PRO A 13 -24.58 -49.32 -32.19
CA PRO A 13 -25.06 -47.96 -31.88
C PRO A 13 -26.56 -47.71 -32.22
N ARG A 14 -27.10 -46.50 -31.97
CA ARG A 14 -27.87 -45.72 -32.98
C ARG A 14 -28.41 -44.39 -32.44
N LEU A 15 -28.27 -43.37 -33.30
CA LEU A 15 -28.90 -42.06 -33.19
C LEU A 15 -30.43 -42.18 -33.08
N GLY A 16 -31.01 -41.38 -32.19
CA GLY A 16 -32.44 -41.05 -32.18
C GLY A 16 -32.62 -39.64 -31.66
N ALA A 17 -32.83 -38.69 -32.57
CA ALA A 17 -33.23 -37.33 -32.23
C ALA A 17 -34.72 -37.31 -31.89
N VAL A 18 -35.09 -36.70 -30.75
CA VAL A 18 -36.45 -36.22 -30.50
C VAL A 18 -36.36 -34.81 -29.91
N ARG A 19 -36.78 -33.82 -30.71
CA ARG A 19 -37.15 -32.46 -30.28
C ARG A 19 -38.48 -32.56 -29.53
N ASN A 20 -38.59 -32.00 -28.32
CA ASN A 20 -39.54 -30.92 -28.05
C ASN A 20 -39.34 -30.29 -26.65
N SER A 21 -39.14 -28.97 -26.70
CA SER A 21 -39.34 -27.88 -25.75
C SER A 21 -39.94 -28.16 -24.36
N LEU A 22 -39.31 -27.57 -23.33
CA LEU A 22 -39.99 -26.64 -22.42
C LEU A 22 -38.98 -25.77 -21.65
N ILE A 23 -39.37 -24.51 -21.50
CA ILE A 23 -38.68 -23.31 -21.04
C ILE A 23 -38.23 -23.43 -19.56
N MET A 24 -37.03 -22.95 -19.24
CA MET A 24 -36.74 -22.42 -17.89
C MET A 24 -35.99 -21.09 -18.05
N LEU A 25 -36.71 -20.03 -17.72
CA LEU A 25 -36.21 -18.69 -17.47
C LEU A 25 -35.31 -18.77 -16.23
N SER A 26 -34.02 -18.46 -16.35
CA SER A 26 -33.22 -18.06 -15.18
C SER A 26 -32.62 -16.69 -15.43
N LEU A 27 -33.31 -15.72 -14.86
CA LEU A 27 -32.86 -14.38 -14.55
C LEU A 27 -31.44 -14.38 -13.98
N GLY A 28 -30.61 -13.47 -14.52
CA GLY A 28 -29.75 -12.60 -13.72
C GLY A 28 -28.72 -13.26 -12.80
N ALA A 29 -27.51 -13.41 -13.31
CA ALA A 29 -26.32 -13.12 -12.52
C ALA A 29 -25.44 -12.18 -13.34
N ALA A 30 -25.84 -10.90 -13.40
CA ALA A 30 -24.86 -9.85 -13.63
C ALA A 30 -23.88 -9.96 -12.46
N LEU A 31 -22.72 -10.55 -12.71
CA LEU A 31 -21.59 -10.49 -11.80
C LEU A 31 -21.18 -9.02 -11.74
N ILE A 32 -21.83 -8.27 -10.87
CA ILE A 32 -21.32 -6.99 -10.39
C ILE A 32 -20.15 -7.39 -9.50
N ALA A 33 -19.00 -7.63 -10.12
CA ALA A 33 -17.74 -7.58 -9.40
C ALA A 33 -17.74 -6.22 -8.68
N PRO A 34 -17.51 -6.17 -7.35
CA PRO A 34 -17.19 -4.91 -6.72
C PRO A 34 -15.97 -4.39 -7.49
N GLY A 35 -16.16 -3.31 -8.23
CA GLY A 35 -15.05 -2.60 -8.83
C GLY A 35 -14.11 -2.27 -7.67
N ALA A 36 -12.98 -2.97 -7.61
CA ALA A 36 -11.80 -2.39 -7.01
C ALA A 36 -11.57 -1.13 -7.84
N MET A 37 -12.11 -0.01 -7.37
CA MET A 37 -11.81 1.30 -7.91
C MET A 37 -10.29 1.34 -7.93
N ALA A 38 -9.69 1.32 -9.12
CA ALA A 38 -8.27 1.51 -9.26
C ALA A 38 -7.99 2.93 -8.75
N GLN A 39 -7.74 3.06 -7.44
CA GLN A 39 -7.24 4.29 -6.89
C GLN A 39 -5.90 4.52 -7.58
N SER A 40 -5.86 5.55 -8.41
CA SER A 40 -4.63 6.02 -9.02
C SER A 40 -3.60 6.23 -7.91
N SER A 41 -2.41 5.64 -8.11
CA SER A 41 -1.28 5.84 -7.19
C SER A 41 -1.02 7.32 -6.97
N PRO A 42 -0.68 7.76 -5.75
CA PRO A 42 -0.36 9.15 -5.47
C PRO A 42 0.80 9.64 -6.35
N THR A 43 0.62 10.82 -6.95
CA THR A 43 1.65 11.49 -7.79
C THR A 43 2.24 12.73 -7.14
N ASP A 44 1.69 13.13 -5.99
CA ASP A 44 1.99 14.36 -5.28
C ASP A 44 1.84 14.14 -3.76
N ILE A 45 2.50 14.99 -2.96
CA ILE A 45 2.47 14.90 -1.49
C ILE A 45 1.03 14.96 -0.92
N PRO A 46 0.13 15.87 -1.37
CA PRO A 46 -1.27 15.85 -0.95
C PRO A 46 -1.96 14.51 -1.22
N GLY A 47 -1.69 13.89 -2.39
CA GLY A 47 -2.13 12.54 -2.70
C GLY A 47 -1.67 11.50 -1.67
N VAL A 48 -0.40 11.54 -1.26
CA VAL A 48 0.14 10.64 -0.23
C VAL A 48 -0.56 10.86 1.11
N LEU A 49 -0.70 12.12 1.55
CA LEU A 49 -1.35 12.44 2.82
C LEU A 49 -2.82 12.07 2.86
N SER A 50 -3.51 12.12 1.71
CA SER A 50 -4.91 11.66 1.62
C SER A 50 -5.07 10.17 1.98
N VAL A 51 -4.01 9.38 1.82
CA VAL A 51 -3.96 7.97 2.24
C VAL A 51 -3.40 7.84 3.66
N CYS A 52 -2.22 8.42 3.92
CA CYS A 52 -1.50 8.24 5.18
C CYS A 52 -2.24 8.83 6.39
N ALA A 53 -2.78 10.05 6.30
CA ALA A 53 -3.40 10.71 7.45
C ALA A 53 -4.54 9.88 8.09
N PRO A 54 -5.53 9.36 7.33
CA PRO A 54 -6.55 8.51 7.94
C PRO A 54 -6.00 7.16 8.42
N VAL A 55 -5.05 6.53 7.72
CA VAL A 55 -4.43 5.25 8.15
C VAL A 55 -3.73 5.40 9.49
N ILE A 56 -2.85 6.39 9.62
CA ILE A 56 -2.10 6.63 10.86
C ILE A 56 -3.06 6.97 12.01
N LYS A 57 -4.12 7.75 11.74
CA LYS A 57 -5.15 8.06 12.74
C LYS A 57 -5.90 6.81 13.21
N GLU A 58 -6.27 5.92 12.29
CA GLU A 58 -6.90 4.63 12.59
C GLU A 58 -5.98 3.75 13.46
N GLU A 59 -4.69 3.70 13.12
CA GLU A 59 -3.69 2.92 13.86
C GLU A 59 -3.48 3.41 15.29
N TYR A 60 -3.52 4.73 15.53
CA TYR A 60 -3.53 5.29 16.89
C TYR A 60 -4.75 4.85 17.71
N GLN A 61 -5.86 4.51 17.06
CA GLN A 61 -7.07 3.94 17.68
C GLN A 61 -7.06 2.40 17.69
N ALA A 62 -5.91 1.77 17.42
CA ALA A 62 -5.71 0.34 17.31
C ALA A 62 -6.52 -0.36 16.18
N ASP A 63 -6.98 0.40 15.17
CA ASP A 63 -7.54 -0.16 13.94
C ASP A 63 -6.42 -0.32 12.89
N ARG A 64 -6.20 -1.55 12.44
CA ARG A 64 -5.16 -1.92 11.47
C ARG A 64 -5.74 -2.47 10.17
N THR A 65 -7.02 -2.21 9.89
CA THR A 65 -7.69 -2.70 8.68
C THR A 65 -6.99 -2.25 7.40
N ARG A 66 -6.35 -1.08 7.43
CA ARG A 66 -5.66 -0.46 6.29
C ARG A 66 -4.13 -0.48 6.41
N TRP A 67 -3.60 -1.33 7.29
CA TRP A 67 -2.16 -1.55 7.41
C TRP A 67 -1.55 -1.91 6.05
N GLY A 68 -0.44 -1.27 5.73
CA GLY A 68 0.33 -1.35 4.49
C GLY A 68 0.03 -0.20 3.54
N GLN A 69 -1.10 0.50 3.71
CA GLN A 69 -1.54 1.50 2.73
C GLN A 69 -0.73 2.78 2.78
N CYS A 70 -0.29 3.24 3.95
CA CYS A 70 0.55 4.44 4.02
C CYS A 70 1.93 4.17 3.41
N ILE A 71 2.54 3.04 3.77
CA ILE A 71 3.82 2.61 3.19
C ILE A 71 3.72 2.47 1.67
N ALA A 72 2.67 1.82 1.15
CA ALA A 72 2.45 1.65 -0.28
C ALA A 72 2.23 2.99 -1.01
N ALA A 73 1.55 3.95 -0.37
CA ALA A 73 1.36 5.29 -0.92
C ALA A 73 2.69 6.04 -1.05
N VAL A 74 3.55 5.98 -0.02
CA VAL A 74 4.90 6.56 -0.06
C VAL A 74 5.76 5.87 -1.11
N ASP A 75 5.78 4.54 -1.15
CA ASP A 75 6.50 3.76 -2.17
C ASP A 75 6.11 4.17 -3.60
N ALA A 76 4.81 4.29 -3.86
CA ALA A 76 4.31 4.66 -5.17
C ALA A 76 4.68 6.10 -5.56
N PHE A 77 4.59 7.04 -4.62
CA PHE A 77 5.01 8.42 -4.86
C PHE A 77 6.52 8.53 -5.11
N VAL A 78 7.33 7.85 -4.30
CA VAL A 78 8.79 7.80 -4.47
C VAL A 78 9.17 7.23 -5.83
N LYS A 79 8.47 6.18 -6.30
CA LYS A 79 8.65 5.65 -7.66
C LYS A 79 8.20 6.64 -8.74
N HIS A 80 7.16 7.44 -8.47
CA HIS A 80 6.63 8.42 -9.41
C HIS A 80 7.60 9.59 -9.65
N ILE A 81 8.23 10.11 -8.59
CA ILE A 81 9.20 11.23 -8.72
C ILE A 81 10.50 10.82 -9.44
N GLY A 82 10.73 9.52 -9.61
CA GLY A 82 11.79 8.97 -10.45
C GLY A 82 13.00 8.48 -9.68
N ALA A 83 14.14 8.34 -10.38
CA ALA A 83 15.37 7.85 -9.76
C ALA A 83 15.95 8.87 -8.76
N PRO A 84 16.59 8.42 -7.67
CA PRO A 84 17.25 9.30 -6.71
C PRO A 84 18.23 10.26 -7.39
N SER A 85 18.09 11.55 -7.11
CA SER A 85 18.95 12.61 -7.63
C SER A 85 18.88 13.86 -6.74
N ASP A 86 19.80 14.81 -6.95
CA ASP A 86 19.79 16.09 -6.22
C ASP A 86 18.49 16.88 -6.43
N ALA A 87 17.81 16.67 -7.57
CA ALA A 87 16.52 17.29 -7.86
C ALA A 87 15.35 16.67 -7.06
N THR A 88 15.46 15.41 -6.63
CA THR A 88 14.42 14.73 -5.84
C THR A 88 14.61 14.91 -4.33
N ASN A 89 15.82 15.21 -3.86
CA ASN A 89 16.12 15.45 -2.44
C ASN A 89 15.23 16.50 -1.75
N PRO A 90 14.95 17.69 -2.33
CA PRO A 90 14.01 18.62 -1.68
C PRO A 90 12.59 18.07 -1.61
N ILE A 91 12.15 17.30 -2.61
CA ILE A 91 10.81 16.68 -2.64
C ILE A 91 10.68 15.61 -1.54
N ILE A 92 11.74 14.83 -1.31
CA ILE A 92 11.80 13.85 -0.21
C ILE A 92 11.75 14.56 1.15
N ALA A 93 12.50 15.65 1.33
CA ALA A 93 12.46 16.43 2.56
C ALA A 93 11.07 17.00 2.84
N ASP A 94 10.40 17.54 1.82
CA ASP A 94 9.03 18.07 1.94
C ASP A 94 8.04 16.96 2.32
N LEU A 95 8.14 15.79 1.69
CA LEU A 95 7.31 14.64 2.03
C LEU A 95 7.51 14.23 3.49
N VAL A 96 8.76 14.07 3.93
CA VAL A 96 9.07 13.69 5.32
C VAL A 96 8.55 14.73 6.29
N ALA A 97 8.71 16.03 6.01
CA ALA A 97 8.20 17.10 6.84
C ALA A 97 6.68 17.02 7.03
N GLU A 98 5.93 16.67 5.98
CA GLU A 98 4.48 16.47 6.10
C GLU A 98 4.11 15.17 6.84
N LEU A 99 4.83 14.08 6.61
CA LEU A 99 4.61 12.81 7.31
C LEU A 99 4.84 12.97 8.82
N VAL A 100 5.90 13.67 9.23
CA VAL A 100 6.21 13.91 10.65
C VAL A 100 5.07 14.63 11.38
N LYS A 101 4.30 15.49 10.70
CA LYS A 101 3.14 16.16 11.30
C LYS A 101 2.00 15.21 11.67
N LEU A 102 1.99 13.98 11.12
CA LEU A 102 1.03 12.94 11.49
C LEU A 102 1.40 12.23 12.79
N TYR A 103 2.56 12.53 13.37
CA TYR A 103 2.94 12.00 14.67
C TYR A 103 2.12 12.67 15.79
N GLU A 104 1.54 11.85 16.66
CA GLU A 104 0.74 12.30 17.79
C GLU A 104 1.36 11.79 19.12
N GLU A 105 2.23 12.61 19.73
CA GLU A 105 2.98 12.30 20.97
C GLU A 105 2.12 11.72 22.10
N GLN A 106 0.86 12.16 22.22
CA GLN A 106 -0.08 11.71 23.25
C GLN A 106 -0.45 10.22 23.16
N TYR A 107 -0.19 9.54 22.02
CA TYR A 107 -0.46 8.11 21.84
C TYR A 107 0.77 7.23 22.10
N CYS A 108 1.94 7.80 22.38
CA CYS A 108 3.08 7.05 22.87
C CYS A 108 2.87 6.62 24.34
N PRO A 109 3.06 5.34 24.73
CA PRO A 109 3.76 4.24 24.05
C PRO A 109 2.84 3.15 23.43
N LYS A 110 1.60 3.49 23.08
CA LYS A 110 0.55 2.49 22.76
C LYS A 110 0.35 2.19 21.27
N ALA A 111 1.02 2.89 20.37
CA ALA A 111 0.74 2.80 18.95
C ALA A 111 1.99 2.54 18.11
N ASP A 112 2.26 1.27 17.82
CA ASP A 112 3.07 0.92 16.66
C ASP A 112 2.27 1.29 15.41
N THR A 113 2.58 2.44 14.82
CA THR A 113 2.03 2.91 13.56
C THR A 113 3.01 2.63 12.42
N GLU A 114 2.54 2.74 11.18
CA GLU A 114 3.38 2.64 9.99
C GLU A 114 4.26 3.88 9.75
N LEU A 115 4.03 4.97 10.50
CA LEU A 115 4.65 6.26 10.23
C LEU A 115 6.19 6.22 10.24
N PRO A 116 6.88 5.60 11.21
CA PRO A 116 8.34 5.46 11.17
C PRO A 116 8.85 4.74 9.92
N ILE A 117 8.15 3.69 9.50
CA ILE A 117 8.54 2.85 8.36
C ILE A 117 8.34 3.62 7.05
N ALA A 118 7.23 4.36 6.93
CA ALA A 118 6.95 5.21 5.80
C ALA A 118 8.01 6.32 5.63
N ILE A 119 8.46 6.92 6.74
CA ILE A 119 9.53 7.93 6.74
C ILE A 119 10.88 7.31 6.31
N GLU A 120 11.24 6.13 6.83
CA GLU A 120 12.46 5.42 6.43
C GLU A 120 12.47 5.04 4.96
N LEU A 121 11.32 4.66 4.42
CA LEU A 121 11.18 4.35 3.01
C LEU A 121 11.47 5.58 2.14
N ALA A 122 10.94 6.75 2.52
CA ALA A 122 11.25 8.00 1.81
C ALA A 122 12.76 8.33 1.87
N ALA A 123 13.41 8.09 3.00
CA ALA A 123 14.85 8.34 3.20
C ALA A 123 15.74 7.58 2.20
N GLN A 124 15.32 6.38 1.79
CA GLN A 124 16.09 5.55 0.85
C GLN A 124 16.21 6.17 -0.55
N SER A 125 15.39 7.18 -0.86
CA SER A 125 15.41 7.87 -2.15
C SER A 125 16.11 9.22 -2.14
N SER A 126 16.72 9.59 -1.01
CA SER A 126 17.64 10.72 -0.95
C SER A 126 19.04 10.29 -1.39
N THR A 127 19.68 11.11 -2.23
CA THR A 127 21.11 10.98 -2.56
C THR A 127 22.02 11.75 -1.59
N ASP A 128 21.44 12.62 -0.76
CA ASP A 128 22.16 13.37 0.25
C ASP A 128 22.30 12.53 1.52
N ALA A 129 23.52 12.07 1.79
CA ALA A 129 23.81 11.22 2.95
C ALA A 129 23.52 11.91 4.30
N VAL A 130 23.65 13.24 4.38
CA VAL A 130 23.33 14.00 5.60
C VAL A 130 21.82 14.04 5.79
N GLN A 131 21.07 14.37 4.74
CA GLN A 131 19.61 14.36 4.78
C GLN A 131 19.08 12.96 5.12
N GLN A 132 19.60 11.92 4.48
CA GLN A 132 19.19 10.54 4.75
C GLN A 132 19.41 10.16 6.22
N ALA A 133 20.59 10.47 6.79
CA ALA A 133 20.87 10.21 8.20
C ALA A 133 19.90 10.94 9.14
N GLN A 134 19.58 12.21 8.84
CA GLN A 134 18.61 12.99 9.62
C GLN A 134 17.20 12.40 9.54
N ILE A 135 16.76 11.95 8.36
CA ILE A 135 15.44 11.32 8.19
C ILE A 135 15.36 10.00 8.99
N ILE A 136 16.44 9.20 9.00
CA ILE A 136 16.51 7.96 9.78
C ILE A 136 16.51 8.26 11.30
N GLU A 137 17.14 9.34 11.74
CA GLU A 137 17.09 9.75 13.14
C GLU A 137 15.66 10.18 13.55
N ILE A 138 14.96 10.89 12.68
CA ILE A 138 13.55 11.28 12.87
C ILE A 138 12.67 10.03 13.00
N SER A 139 12.81 9.04 12.13
CA SER A 139 11.99 7.81 12.20
C SER A 139 12.27 7.01 13.46
N ALA A 140 13.54 6.91 13.88
CA ALA A 140 13.92 6.26 15.14
C ALA A 140 13.31 7.00 16.34
N THR A 141 13.37 8.33 16.34
CA THR A 141 12.79 9.16 17.40
C THR A 141 11.27 8.95 17.52
N ILE A 142 10.53 8.93 16.40
CA ILE A 142 9.08 8.65 16.40
C ILE A 142 8.79 7.26 16.97
N ARG A 143 9.56 6.26 16.52
CA ARG A 143 9.39 4.86 16.94
C ARG A 143 9.62 4.68 18.44
N ASP A 144 10.65 5.33 18.97
CA ASP A 144 11.07 5.21 20.37
C ASP A 144 10.32 6.17 21.29
N CYS A 145 9.32 6.92 20.78
CA CYS A 145 8.62 7.96 21.53
C CYS A 145 9.56 9.03 22.09
N GLY A 146 10.67 9.29 21.40
CA GLY A 146 11.65 10.29 21.80
C GLY A 146 11.09 11.71 21.65
N VAL A 147 11.57 12.62 22.51
CA VAL A 147 11.31 14.04 22.34
C VAL A 147 12.18 14.55 21.18
N PHE A 148 11.58 15.13 20.15
CA PHE A 148 12.34 15.80 19.10
C PHE A 148 13.09 16.99 19.67
N ALA A 149 14.42 16.88 19.78
CA ALA A 149 15.23 18.05 19.56
C ALA A 149 15.17 18.30 18.05
N THR A 150 14.39 19.28 17.61
CA THR A 150 14.28 19.69 16.21
C THR A 150 15.64 20.15 15.67
N ALA A 151 16.51 19.19 15.31
CA ALA A 151 17.55 19.42 14.34
C ALA A 151 16.82 19.65 13.01
N ALA A 152 16.53 20.93 12.72
CA ALA A 152 15.96 21.34 11.45
C ALA A 152 16.69 20.61 10.34
N ILE A 153 15.96 19.83 9.51
CA ILE A 153 16.49 19.25 8.29
C ILE A 153 17.11 20.43 7.53
N GLN A 154 18.44 20.47 7.47
CA GLN A 154 19.13 21.60 6.86
C GLN A 154 18.91 21.46 5.36
N THR A 155 18.05 22.29 4.79
CA THR A 155 18.11 22.56 3.37
C THR A 155 19.51 23.13 3.11
N ALA A 156 20.28 22.46 2.24
CA ALA A 156 21.66 22.83 1.97
C ALA A 156 21.81 24.36 1.79
N PRO A 157 22.86 24.99 2.34
CA PRO A 157 23.03 26.43 2.18
C PRO A 157 23.08 26.76 0.69
N SER A 158 22.15 27.61 0.27
CA SER A 158 22.13 28.20 -1.06
C SER A 158 23.52 28.75 -1.35
N ALA A 159 24.26 28.08 -2.22
CA ALA A 159 25.51 28.59 -2.74
C ALA A 159 25.20 29.81 -3.61
N SER A 160 25.09 30.99 -3.00
CA SER A 160 25.14 32.29 -3.68
C SER A 160 25.35 33.43 -2.68
N ALA A 161 26.62 33.77 -2.47
CA ALA A 161 27.08 35.15 -2.32
C ALA A 161 28.59 35.17 -2.63
N PHE A 162 28.91 35.22 -3.93
CA PHE A 162 30.17 35.81 -4.40
C PHE A 162 29.92 37.29 -4.67
#